data_AF-A0A4P5NVJ2-F1
#
_entry.id   AF-A0A4P5NVJ2-F1
#
_cell.length_a   1.000
_cell.length_b   1.000
_cell.length_c   1.000
_cell.angle_alpha   90.00
_cell.angle_beta   90.00
_cell.angle_gamma   90.00
#
_symmetry.space_group_name_H-M   'P 1'
#
loop_
_entity.id
_entity.type
_entity.pdbx_description
1 polymer ?
#
loop_
_entity_poly.entity_id
_entity_poly.type
_entity_poly.pdbx_seq_one_letter_code
_entity_poly.pdbx_strand_id
1 'polypeptide(L)' 'MSETPRERVHAIVCDLGSLAEILDALISASEPVPVQWMHGWVKRLHTELDVAWLGIPDERRERAK' A
#
# COMPACT_ATOMS: atom_id res chain seq x y z
N MET A 1 16.94 -10.16 9.27
CA MET A 1 17.26 -8.98 8.43
C MET A 1 16.09 -8.03 8.52
N SER A 2 16.34 -6.75 8.73
CA SER A 2 15.27 -5.74 8.84
C SER A 2 14.77 -5.39 7.44
N GLU A 3 13.45 -5.41 7.23
CA GLU A 3 12.81 -4.95 5.99
C GLU A 3 13.23 -3.50 5.70
N THR A 4 13.64 -3.22 4.46
CA THR A 4 13.95 -1.87 4.01
C THR A 4 12.68 -1.10 3.67
N PRO A 5 12.68 0.24 3.77
CA PRO A 5 11.53 1.06 3.39
C PRO A 5 11.09 0.84 1.93
N ARG A 6 12.02 0.58 1.00
CA ARG A 6 11.70 0.25 -0.39
C ARG A 6 11.01 -1.10 -0.54
N GLU A 7 11.47 -2.13 0.19
CA GLU A 7 10.79 -3.44 0.24
C GLU A 7 9.37 -3.28 0.80
N ARG A 8 9.20 -2.44 1.83
CA ARG A 8 7.88 -2.17 2.40
C ARG A 8 6.95 -1.48 1.40
N VAL A 9 7.42 -0.46 0.68
CA VAL A 9 6.64 0.18 -0.40
C VAL A 9 6.23 -0.85 -1.44
N HIS A 10 7.15 -1.72 -1.86
CA HIS A 10 6.84 -2.75 -2.85
C HIS A 10 5.78 -3.74 -2.35
N ALA A 11 5.88 -4.22 -1.10
CA ALA A 11 4.88 -5.08 -0.49
C ALA A 11 3.49 -4.44 -0.48
N ILE A 12 3.41 -3.15 -0.14
CA ILE A 12 2.15 -2.39 -0.14
C ILE A 12 1.55 -2.26 -1.56
N VAL A 13 2.39 -2.10 -2.58
CA VAL A 13 1.94 -2.09 -3.99
C VAL A 13 1.41 -3.47 -4.42
N CYS A 14 2.02 -4.57 -3.97
CA CYS A 14 1.51 -5.91 -4.22
C CYS A 14 0.16 -6.14 -3.52
N ASP A 15 0.01 -5.64 -2.29
CA ASP A 15 -1.26 -5.64 -1.55
C ASP A 15 -2.35 -4.88 -2.34
N LEU A 16 -2.02 -3.71 -2.93
CA LEU A 16 -2.91 -2.94 -3.82
C LEU A 16 -3.36 -3.74 -5.04
N GLY A 17 -2.45 -4.44 -5.70
CA GLY A 17 -2.80 -5.33 -6.81
C GLY A 17 -3.78 -6.42 -6.38
N SER A 18 -3.50 -7.09 -5.27
CA SER A 18 -4.36 -8.16 -4.74
C SER A 18 -5.76 -7.65 -4.37
N LEU A 19 -5.88 -6.45 -3.79
CA LEU A 19 -7.19 -5.86 -3.51
C LEU A 19 -7.95 -5.57 -4.81
N ALA A 20 -7.28 -5.04 -5.83
CA ALA A 20 -7.92 -4.77 -7.11
C ALA A 20 -8.51 -6.04 -7.74
N GLU A 21 -7.79 -7.17 -7.67
CA GLU A 21 -8.28 -8.47 -8.13
C GLU A 21 -9.49 -8.97 -7.33
N ILE A 22 -9.48 -8.82 -6.00
CA ILE A 22 -10.63 -9.18 -5.15
C ILE A 22 -11.86 -8.34 -5.50
N LEU A 23 -11.69 -7.03 -5.69
CA LEU A 23 -12.78 -6.14 -6.06
C LEU A 23 -13.33 -6.49 -7.45
N ASP A 24 -12.47 -6.79 -8.41
CA ASP A 24 -12.88 -7.21 -9.74
C ASP A 24 -13.69 -8.52 -9.71
N ALA A 25 -13.28 -9.48 -8.88
CA ALA A 25 -14.03 -10.72 -8.67
C ALA A 25 -15.42 -10.48 -8.05
N LEU A 26 -15.51 -9.61 -7.03
CA LEU A 26 -16.80 -9.25 -6.42
C LEU A 26 -17.72 -8.55 -7.41
N ILE A 27 -17.18 -7.60 -8.18
CA ILE A 27 -17.93 -6.88 -9.23
C ILE A 27 -18.42 -7.86 -10.30
N SER A 28 -17.54 -8.75 -10.77
CA SER A 28 -17.86 -9.77 -11.77
C SER A 28 -18.94 -10.74 -11.29
N ALA A 29 -18.95 -11.06 -9.99
CA ALA A 29 -19.98 -11.88 -9.36
C ALA A 29 -21.26 -11.11 -9.01
N SER A 30 -21.32 -9.80 -9.24
CA SER A 30 -22.40 -8.90 -8.77
C SER A 30 -22.63 -8.97 -7.25
N GLU A 31 -21.58 -9.30 -6.50
CA GLU A 31 -21.60 -9.35 -5.05
C GLU A 31 -21.46 -7.93 -4.48
N PRO A 32 -22.13 -7.62 -3.36
CA PRO A 32 -22.00 -6.32 -2.71
C PRO A 32 -20.57 -6.14 -2.20
N VAL A 33 -19.96 -5.03 -2.59
CA VAL A 33 -18.60 -4.70 -2.14
C VAL A 33 -18.62 -4.29 -0.67
N PRO A 34 -17.80 -4.91 0.20
CA PRO A 34 -17.81 -4.63 1.64
C PRO A 34 -17.09 -3.30 1.95
N VAL A 35 -17.82 -2.18 1.84
CA VAL A 35 -17.29 -0.81 1.96
C VAL A 35 -16.56 -0.55 3.29
N GLN A 36 -17.03 -1.10 4.41
CA GLN A 36 -16.35 -0.95 5.70
C GLN A 36 -14.99 -1.64 5.72
N TRP A 37 -14.90 -2.83 5.12
CA TRP A 37 -13.65 -3.57 4.98
C TRP A 37 -12.67 -2.80 4.07
N MET A 38 -13.15 -2.29 2.92
CA MET A 38 -12.36 -1.43 2.05
C MET A 38 -11.83 -0.19 2.76
N HIS A 39 -12.66 0.51 3.53
CA HIS A 39 -12.25 1.71 4.26
C HIS A 39 -11.12 1.41 5.26
N GLY A 40 -11.24 0.31 6.02
CA GLY A 40 -10.19 -0.12 6.93
C GLY A 40 -8.89 -0.45 6.20
N TRP A 41 -9.01 -1.11 5.05
CA TRP A 41 -7.86 -1.51 4.25
C TRP A 41 -7.15 -0.31 3.61
N VAL A 42 -7.90 0.64 3.04
CA VAL A 42 -7.37 1.91 2.48
C VAL A 42 -6.66 2.71 3.57
N LYS A 43 -7.26 2.84 4.76
CA LYS A 43 -6.64 3.54 5.88
C LYS A 43 -5.31 2.91 6.30
N ARG A 44 -5.26 1.58 6.39
CA ARG A 44 -4.05 0.82 6.71
C ARG A 44 -2.96 1.09 5.67
N LEU A 45 -3.26 0.86 4.39
CA LEU A 45 -2.29 1.03 3.33
C LEU A 45 -1.77 2.45 3.19
N HIS A 46 -2.65 3.44 3.29
CA HIS A 46 -2.22 4.84 3.29
C HIS A 46 -1.20 5.11 4.39
N THR A 47 -1.48 4.66 5.61
CA THR A 47 -0.60 4.87 6.77
C THR A 47 0.73 4.15 6.58
N GLU A 48 0.70 2.88 6.17
CA GLU A 48 1.92 2.10 5.96
C GLU A 48 2.76 2.68 4.81
N LEU A 49 2.12 3.17 3.74
CA LEU A 49 2.80 3.74 2.59
C LEU A 49 3.48 5.06 2.96
N ASP A 50 2.78 5.93 3.68
CA ASP A 50 3.32 7.21 4.15
C ASP A 50 4.57 7.00 5.02
N VAL A 51 4.51 6.07 5.98
CA VAL A 51 5.65 5.72 6.84
C VAL A 51 6.82 5.15 6.02
N ALA A 52 6.54 4.21 5.12
CA ALA A 52 7.58 3.60 4.28
C ALA A 52 8.22 4.62 3.34
N TRP A 53 7.41 5.53 2.79
CA TRP A 53 7.88 6.58 1.89
C TRP A 53 8.81 7.56 2.60
N LEU A 54 8.45 8.01 3.81
CA LEU A 54 9.28 8.88 4.65
C LEU A 54 10.60 8.21 5.07
N GLY A 55 10.63 6.88 5.12
CA GLY A 55 11.82 6.10 5.42
C GLY A 55 12.83 5.99 4.26
N ILE A 56 12.44 6.30 3.02
CA ILE A 56 13.36 6.22 1.87
C ILE A 56 14.36 7.38 1.94
N PRO A 57 15.68 7.11 1.97
CA PRO A 57 16.70 8.16 1.92
C PRO A 57 16.53 9.01 0.65
N ASP A 58 16.41 10.33 0.84
CA ASP A 58 16.38 11.28 -0.26
C ASP A 58 17.82 11.70 -0.62
N GLU A 59 18.35 11.11 -1.70
CA GLU A 59 19.70 11.39 -2.18
C GLU A 59 19.95 12.88 -2.51
N ARG A 60 18.89 13.68 -2.74
CA ARG A 60 19.04 15.14 -2.90
C ARG A 60 19.25 15.84 -1.56
N ARG A 61 18.67 15.31 -0.49
CA ARG A 61 18.79 15.85 0.87
C ARG A 61 20.13 15.49 1.50
N GLU A 62 20.72 14.37 1.11
CA GLU A 62 22.05 13.94 1.55
C GLU A 62 23.18 14.69 0.87
N ARG A 63 23.02 15.09 -0.41
CA ARG A 63 24.03 15.91 -1.14
C ARG A 63 24.03 17.40 -0.77
N ALA A 64 23.04 17.87 -0.01
CA ALA A 64 22.92 19.25 0.44
C ALA A 64 23.47 19.51 1.86
N LYS A 65 24.01 18.48 2.51
CA LYS A 65 24.76 18.56 3.77
C LYS A 65 26.26 18.45 3.50
#